data_AF-A0A356IAC5-F1
#
_entry.id   AF-A0A356IAC5-F1
#
_cell.length_a   1.000
_cell.length_b   1.000
_cell.length_c   1.000
_cell.angle_alpha   90.00
_cell.angle_beta   90.00
_cell.angle_gamma   90.00
#
_symmetry.space_group_name_H-M   'P 1'
#
loop_
_entity.id
_entity.type
_entity.pdbx_description
1 polymer ?
#
loop_
_entity_poly.entity_id
_entity_poly.type
_entity_poly.pdbx_seq_one_letter_code
_entity_poly.pdbx_strand_id
1 'polypeptide(L)' 'AADPARAIPSFIAGSALAGALVGLSGIQLIAPHGGIFVIALTSNPLLYLAYVAIGAVVSGVLYGALRQTK' A
#
# COMPACT_ATOMS: atom_id res chain seq x y z
N ALA A 1 8.59 -16.30 -6.77
CA ALA A 1 9.02 -14.90 -6.68
C ALA A 1 10.26 -14.73 -7.56
N ALA A 2 10.09 -14.29 -8.81
CA ALA A 2 11.17 -14.32 -9.80
C ALA A 2 12.15 -13.14 -9.70
N ASP A 3 11.74 -12.01 -9.13
CA ASP A 3 12.56 -10.78 -9.03
C ASP A 3 12.42 -10.07 -7.65
N PRO A 4 12.87 -10.69 -6.55
CA PRO A 4 12.73 -10.14 -5.20
C PRO A 4 13.44 -8.78 -5.04
N ALA A 5 14.60 -8.60 -5.67
CA ALA A 5 15.39 -7.37 -5.61
C ALA A 5 14.64 -6.13 -6.13
N ARG A 6 13.65 -6.32 -7.01
CA ARG A 6 12.82 -5.24 -7.57
C ARG A 6 11.48 -5.13 -6.85
N ALA A 7 10.88 -6.29 -6.54
CA ALA A 7 9.57 -6.36 -5.89
C ALA A 7 9.58 -5.75 -4.49
N ILE A 8 10.61 -6.05 -3.68
CA ILE A 8 10.70 -5.56 -2.30
C ILE A 8 10.71 -4.03 -2.24
N PRO A 9 11.62 -3.30 -2.92
CA PRO A 9 11.62 -1.85 -2.85
C PRO A 9 10.35 -1.21 -3.43
N SER A 10 9.75 -1.79 -4.49
CA SER A 10 8.49 -1.27 -5.04
C SER A 10 7.32 -1.39 -4.06
N PHE A 11 7.22 -2.51 -3.34
CA PHE A 11 6.14 -2.72 -2.36
C PHE A 11 6.37 -1.93 -1.07
N ILE A 12 7.64 -1.73 -0.66
CA ILE A 12 7.96 -0.84 0.46
C ILE A 12 7.54 0.59 0.12
N ALA A 13 7.88 1.09 -1.07
CA ALA A 13 7.50 2.45 -1.48
C ALA A 13 5.98 2.66 -1.48
N GLY A 14 5.21 1.74 -2.07
CA GLY A 14 3.75 1.87 -2.10
C GLY A 14 3.08 1.68 -0.74
N SER A 15 3.58 0.79 0.12
CA SER A 15 3.05 0.61 1.48
C SER A 15 3.37 1.80 2.39
N ALA A 16 4.56 2.38 2.27
CA ALA A 16 4.94 3.61 2.96
C ALA A 16 4.06 4.79 2.54
N LEU A 17 3.77 4.93 1.23
CA LEU A 17 2.88 5.96 0.72
C LEU A 17 1.45 5.80 1.25
N ALA A 18 0.90 4.59 1.21
CA ALA A 18 -0.44 4.32 1.74
C ALA A 18 -0.51 4.64 3.24
N GLY A 19 0.48 4.20 4.03
CA GLY A 19 0.57 4.50 5.46
C GLY A 19 0.69 6.00 5.75
N ALA A 20 1.49 6.73 4.97
CA ALA A 20 1.62 8.17 5.10
C ALA A 20 0.30 8.91 4.79
N LEU A 21 -0.42 8.53 3.72
CA LEU A 21 -1.73 9.11 3.38
C LEU A 21 -2.78 8.84 4.45
N VAL A 22 -2.82 7.62 4.99
CA VAL A 22 -3.72 7.22 6.09
C VAL A 22 -3.39 8.01 7.37
N GLY A 23 -2.11 8.15 7.71
CA GLY A 23 -1.67 8.94 8.87
C GLY A 23 -1.94 10.43 8.73
N LEU A 24 -1.69 11.02 7.55
CA LEU A 24 -1.94 12.44 7.27
C LEU A 24 -3.44 12.78 7.27
N SER A 25 -4.29 11.85 6.86
CA SER A 25 -5.74 12.02 6.86
C SER A 25 -6.39 11.76 8.23
N GLY A 26 -5.60 11.44 9.26
CA GLY A 26 -6.09 11.21 10.62
C GLY A 26 -6.98 9.98 10.76
N ILE A 27 -6.89 9.04 9.80
CA ILE A 27 -7.66 7.80 9.84
C ILE A 27 -7.13 6.93 10.98
N GLN A 28 -7.94 6.71 12.02
CA GLN A 28 -7.54 5.83 13.11
C GLN A 28 -7.63 4.38 12.66
N LEU A 29 -6.48 3.71 12.69
CA LEU A 29 -6.31 2.30 12.42
C LEU A 29 -6.05 1.59 13.74
N ILE A 30 -7.07 1.00 14.36
CA ILE A 30 -6.95 0.34 15.68
C ILE A 30 -6.47 -1.12 15.52
N ALA A 31 -6.22 -1.58 14.30
CA ALA A 31 -5.83 -2.97 14.05
C ALA A 31 -4.37 -3.24 14.46
N PRO A 32 -4.11 -4.25 15.32
CA PRO A 32 -2.75 -4.65 15.69
C PRO A 32 -2.07 -5.52 14.63
N HIS A 33 -2.79 -5.87 13.57
CA HIS A 33 -2.36 -6.74 12.48
C HIS A 33 -2.70 -6.11 11.12
N GLY A 34 -2.06 -6.57 10.04
CA GLY A 34 -2.46 -6.24 8.68
C GLY A 34 -3.70 -7.03 8.21
N GLY A 35 -4.13 -6.80 6.97
CA GLY A 35 -5.13 -7.63 6.27
C GLY A 35 -6.45 -6.94 5.95
N ILE A 36 -7.37 -7.70 5.32
CA ILE A 36 -8.67 -7.18 4.86
C ILE A 36 -9.58 -6.77 6.04
N PHE A 37 -9.44 -7.42 7.19
CA PHE A 37 -10.24 -7.16 8.39
C PHE A 37 -10.01 -5.76 8.97
N VAL A 38 -8.86 -5.13 8.65
CA VAL A 38 -8.50 -3.79 9.11
C VAL A 38 -9.48 -2.73 8.60
N ILE A 39 -10.10 -2.96 7.45
CA ILE A 39 -11.07 -2.03 6.84
C ILE A 39 -12.27 -1.80 7.78
N ALA A 40 -12.77 -2.84 8.43
CA ALA A 40 -13.92 -2.74 9.34
C ALA A 40 -13.60 -2.03 10.68
N LEU A 41 -12.32 -1.98 11.06
CA LEU A 41 -11.85 -1.34 12.30
C LEU A 41 -11.31 0.08 12.06
N THR A 42 -11.57 0.65 10.88
CA THR A 42 -11.08 1.97 10.49
C THR A 42 -12.18 3.02 10.58
N SER A 43 -11.86 4.25 11.04
CA SER A 43 -12.83 5.35 11.15
C SER A 43 -13.51 5.72 9.83
N ASN A 44 -12.81 5.58 8.71
CA ASN A 44 -13.35 5.80 7.37
C ASN A 44 -12.90 4.69 6.40
N PRO A 45 -13.66 3.59 6.28
CA PRO A 45 -13.26 2.40 5.52
C PRO A 45 -13.11 2.68 4.02
N LEU A 46 -13.93 3.55 3.46
CA LEU A 46 -13.90 3.91 2.03
C LEU A 46 -12.63 4.69 1.68
N LEU A 47 -12.28 5.70 2.48
CA LEU A 47 -11.06 6.49 2.27
C LEU A 47 -9.80 5.65 2.50
N TYR A 48 -9.82 4.77 3.50
CA TYR A 48 -8.73 3.82 3.73
C TYR A 48 -8.51 2.90 2.52
N LEU A 49 -9.60 2.32 1.98
CA LEU A 49 -9.54 1.52 0.76
C LEU A 49 -8.98 2.30 -0.43
N ALA A 50 -9.37 3.57 -0.59
CA ALA A 50 -8.83 4.43 -1.64
C ALA A 50 -7.32 4.63 -1.50
N TYR A 51 -6.81 4.90 -0.29
CA TYR A 51 -5.37 5.07 -0.06
C TYR A 51 -4.58 3.79 -0.23
N VAL A 52 -5.12 2.64 0.21
CA VAL A 52 -4.52 1.33 -0.04
C VAL A 52 -4.47 1.03 -1.54
N ALA A 53 -5.54 1.34 -2.28
CA ALA A 53 -5.57 1.19 -3.74
C ALA A 53 -4.52 2.08 -4.41
N ILE A 54 -4.35 3.32 -3.97
CA ILE A 54 -3.30 4.22 -4.48
C ILE A 54 -1.90 3.63 -4.23
N GLY A 55 -1.62 3.13 -3.02
CA GLY A 55 -0.34 2.47 -2.71
C GLY A 55 -0.09 1.21 -3.53
N ALA A 56 -1.14 0.43 -3.81
CA ALA A 56 -1.08 -0.76 -4.66
C ALA A 56 -0.78 -0.39 -6.12
N VAL A 57 -1.44 0.63 -6.66
CA VAL A 57 -1.18 1.15 -8.01
C VAL A 57 0.25 1.65 -8.12
N VAL A 58 0.73 2.43 -7.15
CA VAL A 58 2.11 2.94 -7.14
C VAL A 58 3.11 1.79 -7.07
N SER A 59 2.87 0.77 -6.24
CA SER A 59 3.72 -0.42 -6.19
C SER A 59 3.77 -1.14 -7.54
N GLY A 60 2.61 -1.32 -8.19
CA GLY A 60 2.49 -1.98 -9.49
C GLY A 60 3.19 -1.19 -10.60
N VAL A 61 3.04 0.13 -10.61
CA VAL A 61 3.71 1.03 -11.56
C VAL A 61 5.22 1.01 -11.34
N LEU A 62 5.71 1.13 -10.09
CA LEU A 62 7.14 1.05 -9.79
C LEU A 62 7.70 -0.31 -10.18
N TYR A 63 7.01 -1.39 -9.84
CA TYR A 63 7.44 -2.74 -10.20
C TYR A 63 7.49 -2.93 -11.72
N GLY A 64 6.50 -2.43 -12.45
CA GLY A 64 6.45 -2.43 -13.91
C GLY A 64 7.54 -1.57 -14.55
N ALA A 65 7.80 -0.38 -14.00
CA ALA A 65 8.86 0.52 -14.49
C ALA A 65 10.27 -0.04 -14.22
N LEU A 66 10.47 -0.70 -13.08
CA LEU A 66 11.73 -1.39 -12.74
C LEU A 66 11.91 -2.69 -13.53
N ARG A 67 10.86 -3.20 -14.17
CA ARG A 67 10.93 -4.39 -15.02
C ARG A 67 11.56 -4.03 -16.36
N GLN A 68 12.84 -4.37 -16.51
CA GLN A 68 13.54 -4.28 -17.79
C GLN A 68 12.85 -5.18 -18.82
N THR A 69 12.32 -4.58 -19.88
CA THR A 69 11.82 -5.27 -21.08
C THR A 69 13.04 -5.86 -21.79
N LYS A 70 13.16 -7.19 -21.81
CA LYS A 70 14.06 -7.88 -22.74
C LYS A 70 13.23 -8.36 -23.92
#